data_AF-A0A820QGH6-F1
#
_entry.id   AF-A0A820QGH6-F1
#
_cell.length_a   1.000
_cell.length_b   1.000
_cell.length_c   1.000
_cell.angle_alpha   90.00
_cell.angle_beta   90.00
_cell.angle_gamma   90.00
#
_symmetry.space_group_name_H-M   'P 1'
#
loop_
_entity.id
_entity.type
_entity.pdbx_description
1 polymer ?
#
loop_
_entity_poly.entity_id
_entity_poly.type
_entity_poly.pdbx_seq_one_letter_code
_entity_poly.pdbx_strand_id
1 'polypeptide(L)'
;SGELVKIGGIDTYHISGKDQASKGKGIVLFTDVFGLTKNPRITADEIAEKSGFDVYVPDLFNGEPLPSSLLSYMPDEAGKKLSFGNKLAMGGKMLTTAGPWLIRHRQAVTLPLVETFLKVC
;
A
#
# COMPACT_ATOMS: atom_id res chain seq x y z
N SER A 1 10.86 -12.15 -9.81
CA SER A 1 10.48 -10.75 -9.56
C SER A 1 9.53 -10.29 -10.62
N GLY A 2 8.55 -9.50 -10.22
CA GLY A 2 7.59 -8.84 -11.11
C GLY A 2 8.12 -7.56 -11.75
N GLU A 3 7.20 -6.82 -12.37
CA GLU A 3 7.43 -5.61 -13.15
C GLU A 3 6.38 -4.53 -12.82
N LEU A 4 6.68 -3.28 -13.16
CA LEU A 4 5.71 -2.18 -13.07
C LEU A 4 4.98 -2.04 -14.40
N VAL A 5 3.67 -2.16 -14.36
CA VAL A 5 2.76 -2.02 -15.50
C VAL A 5 1.67 -0.99 -15.18
N LYS A 6 0.95 -0.54 -16.20
CA LYS A 6 -0.19 0.36 -16.03
C LYS A 6 -1.49 -0.38 -16.38
N ILE A 7 -2.40 -0.46 -15.41
CA ILE A 7 -3.71 -1.14 -15.54
C ILE A 7 -4.80 -0.12 -15.22
N GLY A 8 -5.71 0.15 -16.16
CA GLY A 8 -6.76 1.17 -15.96
C GLY A 8 -6.22 2.57 -15.68
N GLY A 9 -5.00 2.88 -16.14
CA GLY A 9 -4.30 4.15 -15.83
C GLY A 9 -3.51 4.15 -14.52
N ILE A 10 -3.69 3.14 -13.66
CA ILE A 10 -3.06 3.04 -12.33
C ILE A 10 -1.74 2.27 -12.44
N ASP A 11 -0.66 2.83 -11.88
CA ASP A 11 0.63 2.15 -11.79
C ASP A 11 0.50 0.95 -10.85
N THR A 12 0.94 -0.21 -11.32
CA THR A 12 0.68 -1.49 -10.67
C THR A 12 1.93 -2.34 -10.74
N TYR A 13 2.39 -2.87 -9.60
CA TYR A 13 3.36 -3.96 -9.63
C TYR A 13 2.63 -5.26 -9.95
N HIS A 14 3.11 -5.96 -10.96
CA HIS A 14 2.52 -7.19 -11.44
C HIS A 14 3.58 -8.29 -11.47
N ILE A 15 3.21 -9.47 -11.00
CA ILE A 15 3.97 -10.68 -11.21
C ILE A 15 3.06 -11.79 -11.70
N SER A 16 3.47 -12.46 -12.79
CA SER A 16 2.73 -13.57 -13.34
C SER A 16 2.88 -14.84 -12.49
N GLY A 17 1.75 -15.51 -12.27
CA GLY A 17 1.69 -16.85 -11.74
C GLY A 17 2.24 -17.87 -12.72
N LYS A 18 2.77 -18.98 -12.20
CA LYS A 18 3.33 -20.07 -13.02
C LYS A 18 2.32 -21.19 -13.30
N ASP A 19 1.16 -21.18 -12.64
CA ASP A 19 0.15 -22.23 -12.80
C ASP A 19 -0.83 -21.89 -13.93
N GLN A 20 -0.87 -22.76 -14.95
CA GLN A 20 -1.80 -22.61 -16.07
C GLN A 20 -3.26 -22.82 -15.66
N ALA A 21 -3.53 -23.59 -14.59
CA ALA A 21 -4.87 -23.78 -14.05
C ALA A 21 -5.43 -22.50 -13.37
N SER A 22 -4.54 -21.57 -13.03
CA SER A 22 -4.86 -20.27 -12.43
C SER A 22 -5.17 -19.19 -13.47
N LYS A 23 -5.07 -19.51 -14.78
CA LYS A 23 -5.40 -18.56 -15.85
C LYS A 23 -6.81 -17.98 -15.68
N GLY A 24 -6.90 -16.65 -15.71
CA GLY A 24 -8.15 -15.92 -15.50
C GLY A 24 -8.52 -15.68 -14.04
N LYS A 25 -7.64 -16.02 -13.10
CA LYS A 25 -7.77 -15.68 -11.67
C LYS A 25 -6.51 -14.96 -11.21
N GLY A 26 -6.69 -13.97 -10.34
CA GLY A 26 -5.59 -13.21 -9.78
C GLY A 26 -5.83 -12.80 -8.34
N ILE A 27 -4.75 -12.42 -7.66
CA ILE A 27 -4.77 -11.88 -6.31
C ILE A 27 -4.45 -10.39 -6.40
N VAL A 28 -5.29 -9.56 -5.80
CA VAL A 28 -5.00 -8.13 -5.64
C VAL A 28 -4.51 -7.90 -4.22
N LEU A 29 -3.26 -7.46 -4.08
CA LEU A 29 -2.64 -7.13 -2.81
C LEU A 29 -2.66 -5.60 -2.66
N PHE A 30 -3.43 -5.10 -1.71
CA PHE A 30 -3.43 -3.67 -1.38
C PHE A 30 -2.34 -3.33 -0.36
N THR A 31 -1.70 -2.19 -0.55
CA THR A 31 -0.64 -1.68 0.33
C THR A 31 -1.22 -0.88 1.50
N ASP A 32 -0.45 -0.79 2.59
CA ASP A 32 -0.69 0.22 3.63
C ASP A 32 -0.29 1.63 3.14
N VAL A 33 -0.35 2.62 4.04
CA VAL A 33 -0.04 4.03 3.75
C VAL A 33 1.38 4.29 3.24
N PHE A 34 2.31 3.33 3.34
CA PHE A 34 3.66 3.44 2.80
C PHE A 34 3.72 3.05 1.32
N GLY A 35 2.61 2.60 0.73
CA GLY A 35 2.48 2.38 -0.71
C GLY A 35 3.43 1.30 -1.24
N LEU A 36 3.83 1.44 -2.50
CA LEU A 36 4.53 0.42 -3.29
C LEU A 36 6.04 0.34 -3.01
N THR A 37 6.42 0.29 -1.73
CA THR A 37 7.81 0.10 -1.28
C THR A 37 8.32 -1.33 -1.56
N LYS A 38 9.54 -1.65 -1.12
CA LYS A 38 10.15 -2.98 -1.33
C LYS A 38 9.34 -4.11 -0.69
N ASN A 39 8.72 -3.86 0.48
CA ASN A 39 8.02 -4.90 1.25
C ASN A 39 6.84 -5.54 0.49
N PRO A 40 5.83 -4.78 0.03
CA PRO A 40 4.70 -5.38 -0.70
C PRO A 40 5.11 -6.06 -2.01
N ARG A 41 6.21 -5.63 -2.66
CA ARG A 41 6.73 -6.30 -3.87
C ARG A 41 7.30 -7.68 -3.56
N ILE A 42 8.07 -7.81 -2.47
CA ILE A 42 8.56 -9.12 -2.00
C ILE A 42 7.38 -10.01 -1.62
N THR A 43 6.39 -9.47 -0.91
CA THR A 43 5.19 -10.21 -0.54
C THR A 43 4.42 -10.70 -1.78
N ALA A 44 4.27 -9.87 -2.80
CA ALA A 44 3.64 -10.25 -4.06
C ALA A 44 4.43 -11.36 -4.79
N ASP A 45 5.76 -11.24 -4.84
CA ASP A 45 6.63 -12.25 -5.43
C ASP A 45 6.45 -13.62 -4.73
N GLU A 46 6.47 -13.63 -3.40
CA GLU A 46 6.26 -14.85 -2.61
C GLU A 46 4.84 -15.44 -2.78
N ILE A 47 3.81 -14.60 -2.83
CA ILE A 47 2.43 -15.04 -3.04
C ILE A 47 2.30 -15.69 -4.42
N ALA A 48 2.84 -15.07 -5.47
CA ALA A 48 2.78 -15.62 -6.82
C ALA A 48 3.53 -16.95 -6.93
N GLU A 49 4.71 -17.05 -6.31
CA GLU A 49 5.49 -18.28 -6.28
C GLU A 49 4.77 -19.43 -5.57
N LYS A 50 4.17 -19.16 -4.39
CA LYS A 50 3.51 -20.18 -3.58
C LYS A 50 2.13 -20.57 -4.10
N SER A 51 1.38 -19.60 -4.63
CA SER A 51 -0.01 -19.81 -5.03
C SER A 51 -0.17 -20.16 -6.51
N GLY A 52 0.78 -19.77 -7.35
CA GLY A 52 0.71 -19.96 -8.80
C GLY A 52 -0.22 -18.98 -9.52
N PHE A 53 -0.85 -18.03 -8.83
CA PHE A 53 -1.72 -16.99 -9.40
C PHE A 53 -0.94 -15.73 -9.80
N ASP A 54 -1.50 -14.97 -10.75
CA ASP A 54 -1.06 -13.60 -11.01
C ASP A 54 -1.33 -12.75 -9.77
N VAL A 55 -0.37 -11.90 -9.41
CA VAL A 55 -0.51 -10.98 -8.27
C VAL A 55 -0.34 -9.55 -8.74
N TYR A 56 -1.30 -8.70 -8.38
CA TYR A 56 -1.34 -7.29 -8.72
C TYR A 56 -1.29 -6.44 -7.45
N VAL A 57 -0.43 -5.43 -7.45
CA VAL A 57 -0.28 -4.47 -6.35
C VAL A 57 -0.48 -3.06 -6.91
N PRO A 58 -1.71 -2.54 -6.95
CA PRO A 58 -1.98 -1.22 -7.49
C PRO A 58 -1.49 -0.12 -6.54
N ASP A 59 -0.87 0.93 -7.09
CA ASP A 59 -0.50 2.14 -6.34
C ASP A 59 -1.73 3.05 -6.18
N LEU A 60 -2.37 2.90 -5.02
CA LEU A 60 -3.56 3.66 -4.67
C LEU A 60 -3.28 5.09 -4.18
N PHE A 61 -2.01 5.50 -4.12
CA PHE A 61 -1.57 6.81 -3.64
C PHE A 61 -0.87 7.64 -4.71
N ASN A 62 -0.91 7.22 -5.97
CA ASN A 62 -0.34 7.94 -7.12
C ASN A 62 1.14 8.35 -6.90
N GLY A 63 1.95 7.45 -6.35
CA GLY A 63 3.36 7.69 -6.08
C GLY A 63 3.63 8.61 -4.88
N GLU A 64 2.61 8.98 -4.12
CA GLU A 64 2.73 9.82 -2.92
C GLU A 64 2.50 9.03 -1.63
N PRO A 65 3.27 7.98 -1.27
CA PRO A 65 3.10 7.33 0.02
C PRO A 65 3.55 8.21 1.18
N LEU A 66 3.14 7.87 2.41
CA LEU A 66 3.73 8.46 3.60
C LEU A 66 5.21 8.03 3.74
N PRO A 67 6.08 8.89 4.28
CA PRO A 67 7.47 8.52 4.55
C PRO A 67 7.54 7.57 5.74
N SER A 68 8.38 6.54 5.65
CA SER A 68 8.61 5.59 6.75
C SER A 68 9.20 6.24 8.01
N SER A 69 9.83 7.41 7.89
CA SER A 69 10.29 8.21 9.04
C SER A 69 9.15 8.63 9.98
N LEU A 70 7.90 8.55 9.53
CA LEU A 70 6.73 8.74 10.39
C LEU A 70 6.72 7.74 11.57
N LEU A 71 7.23 6.52 11.35
CA LEU A 71 7.35 5.49 12.38
C LEU A 71 8.24 5.94 13.54
N SER A 72 9.27 6.76 13.28
CA SER A 72 10.18 7.28 14.31
C SER A 72 9.51 8.24 15.31
N TYR A 73 8.32 8.76 14.98
CA TYR A 73 7.54 9.57 15.91
C TYR A 73 6.57 8.74 16.74
N MET A 74 6.39 7.45 16.42
CA MET A 74 5.52 6.54 17.13
C MET A 74 6.30 5.76 18.20
N PRO A 75 5.67 5.37 19.32
CA PRO A 75 6.33 4.54 20.32
C PRO A 75 6.63 3.15 19.76
N ASP A 76 7.82 2.63 20.04
CA ASP A 76 8.26 1.30 19.60
C ASP A 76 7.44 0.15 20.21
N GLU A 77 6.72 0.43 21.30
CA GLU A 77 5.89 -0.54 22.02
C GLU A 77 4.41 -0.12 21.98
N ALA A 78 3.57 -1.04 21.49
CA ALA A 78 2.13 -0.89 21.56
C ALA A 78 1.66 -0.75 23.02
N GLY A 79 0.89 0.31 23.30
CA GLY A 79 0.35 0.56 24.64
C GLY A 79 1.26 1.31 25.61
N LYS A 80 2.50 1.64 25.22
CA LYS A 80 3.38 2.47 26.04
C LYS A 80 2.75 3.84 26.27
N LYS A 81 2.47 4.17 27.54
CA LYS A 81 1.91 5.46 27.92
C LYS A 81 2.96 6.56 27.73
N LEU A 82 2.84 7.30 26.63
CA LEU A 82 3.59 8.53 26.44
C LEU A 82 3.20 9.58 27.48
N SER A 83 4.18 10.33 27.99
CA SER A 83 3.95 11.56 28.76
C SER A 83 3.10 12.54 27.95
N PHE A 84 2.32 13.40 28.62
CA PHE A 84 1.45 14.38 27.97
C PHE A 84 2.19 15.28 26.97
N GLY A 85 3.40 15.75 27.32
CA GLY A 85 4.24 16.54 26.41
C GLY A 85 4.65 15.76 25.16
N ASN A 86 5.04 14.49 25.31
CA ASN A 86 5.39 13.62 24.18
C ASN A 86 4.17 13.29 23.31
N LYS A 87 2.97 13.15 23.91
CA LYS A 87 1.71 12.98 23.16
C LYS A 87 1.40 14.21 22.31
N LEU A 88 1.56 15.42 22.85
CA LEU A 88 1.37 16.66 22.10
C LEU A 88 2.38 16.79 20.96
N ALA A 89 3.66 16.52 21.21
CA ALA A 89 4.69 16.56 20.18
C ALA A 89 4.44 15.53 19.06
N MET A 90 4.11 14.29 19.42
CA MET A 90 3.76 13.23 18.47
C MET A 90 2.52 13.61 17.67
N GLY A 91 1.44 14.05 18.34
CA GLY A 91 0.22 14.49 17.67
C GLY A 91 0.48 15.62 16.68
N GLY A 92 1.28 16.62 17.07
CA GLY A 92 1.67 17.71 16.19
C GLY A 92 2.43 17.22 14.95
N LYS A 93 3.44 16.35 15.11
CA LYS A 93 4.22 15.81 13.98
C LYS A 93 3.39 14.92 13.05
N MET A 94 2.49 14.11 13.62
CA MET A 94 1.54 13.29 12.84
C MET A 94 0.59 14.19 12.05
N LEU A 95 0.03 15.24 12.68
CA LEU A 95 -0.85 16.18 12.00
C LEU A 95 -0.15 16.91 10.86
N THR A 96 1.07 17.40 11.07
CA THR A 96 1.80 18.14 10.01
C THR A 96 2.24 17.24 8.86
N THR A 97 2.57 15.97 9.13
CA THR A 97 3.10 15.05 8.11
C THR A 97 1.99 14.27 7.41
N ALA A 98 1.07 13.68 8.18
CA ALA A 98 0.01 12.82 7.67
C ALA A 98 -1.29 13.59 7.40
N GLY A 99 -1.53 14.76 8.01
CA GLY A 99 -2.79 15.51 7.83
C GLY A 99 -3.10 15.85 6.36
N PRO A 100 -2.22 16.57 5.64
CA PRO A 100 -2.44 16.88 4.23
C PRO A 100 -2.49 15.64 3.34
N TRP A 101 -1.77 14.58 3.71
CA TRP A 101 -1.79 13.30 3.01
C TRP A 101 -3.14 12.60 3.16
N LEU A 102 -3.67 12.52 4.38
CA LEU A 102 -4.97 11.92 4.68
C LEU A 102 -6.10 12.63 3.95
N ILE A 103 -6.02 13.96 3.76
CA ILE A 103 -7.02 14.67 2.96
C ILE A 103 -6.97 14.20 1.50
N ARG A 104 -5.78 14.09 0.90
CA ARG A 104 -5.61 13.68 -0.50
C ARG A 104 -5.92 12.21 -0.74
N HIS A 105 -5.63 11.35 0.22
CA HIS A 105 -5.69 9.89 0.11
C HIS A 105 -6.75 9.26 1.04
N ARG A 106 -7.74 10.05 1.45
CA ARG A 106 -8.89 9.55 2.22
C ARG A 106 -9.67 8.52 1.42
N GLN A 107 -10.40 7.67 2.13
CA GLN A 107 -11.25 6.64 1.54
C GLN A 107 -12.14 7.13 0.40
N ALA A 108 -12.73 8.33 0.50
CA ALA A 108 -13.59 8.88 -0.56
C ALA A 108 -12.84 9.16 -1.89
N VAL A 109 -11.52 9.31 -1.86
CA VAL A 109 -10.67 9.50 -3.05
C VAL A 109 -10.11 8.16 -3.52
N THR A 110 -9.68 7.31 -2.60
CA THR A 110 -9.03 6.02 -2.93
C THR A 110 -10.02 4.94 -3.36
N LEU A 111 -11.23 4.90 -2.78
CA LEU A 111 -12.22 3.87 -3.08
C LEU A 111 -12.64 3.86 -4.57
N PRO A 112 -12.90 5.01 -5.23
CA PRO A 112 -13.12 5.04 -6.68
C PRO A 112 -11.96 4.48 -7.52
N LEU A 113 -10.71 4.66 -7.09
CA LEU A 113 -9.54 4.09 -7.77
C LEU A 113 -9.55 2.56 -7.68
N VAL A 114 -9.84 2.04 -6.48
CA VAL A 114 -9.99 0.58 -6.25
C VAL A 114 -11.10 0.02 -7.13
N GLU A 115 -12.28 0.64 -7.14
CA GLU A 115 -13.40 0.18 -7.98
C GLU A 115 -13.08 0.23 -9.46
N THR A 116 -12.36 1.27 -9.92
CA THR A 116 -11.95 1.39 -11.32
C THR A 116 -10.96 0.30 -11.68
N PHE A 117 -9.97 0.05 -10.82
CA PHE A 117 -8.99 -1.02 -11.00
C PHE A 117 -9.67 -2.39 -11.09
N LEU A 118 -10.54 -2.72 -10.14
CA LEU A 118 -11.22 -4.01 -10.07
C LEU A 118 -12.17 -4.29 -11.25
N LYS A 119 -12.62 -3.25 -11.98
CA LYS A 119 -13.45 -3.40 -13.17
C LYS A 119 -12.66 -3.72 -14.44
N VAL A 120 -11.35 -3.45 -14.45
CA VAL A 120 -10.50 -3.59 -15.64
C VAL A 120 -9.46 -4.72 -15.53
N CYS A 121 -9.25 -5.27 -14.34
CA CYS A 121 -8.37 -6.41 -14.09
C CYS A 121 -9.11 -7.74 -14.21
#